data_AF-A0A2A5SL54-F1
#
_entry.id   AF-A0A2A5SL54-F1
#
_cell.length_a   1.000
_cell.length_b   1.000
_cell.length_c   1.000
_cell.angle_alpha   90.00
_cell.angle_beta   90.00
_cell.angle_gamma   90.00
#
_symmetry.space_group_name_H-M   'P 1'
#
loop_
_entity.id
_entity.type
_entity.pdbx_description
1 polymer ?
#
loop_
_entity_poly.entity_id
_entity_poly.type
_entity_poly.pdbx_seq_one_letter_code
_entity_poly.pdbx_strand_id
1 'polypeptide(L)'
;MKKIAEFILKNPKKVIDMPIALLARNSNVSEASISRFCKKLNLTGFHQLKIELARIQDNENIKVNKNTSLNELIKNISKIKTTELIAATDNLDIDNLQSIIKIITNVKLTHFVASGNTIPVAKDASYRFNQLGITSVVFDDWQVQTAFTLNMQKEDLLIVISKSGESKSLIKLINIAKEKNSYHFNN
;
A
#
# COMPACT_ATOMS: atom_id res chain seq x y z
N MET A 1 -15.21 15.76 8.34
CA MET A 1 -14.85 16.27 6.99
C MET A 1 -14.01 17.53 7.05
N LYS A 2 -14.34 18.53 7.90
CA LYS A 2 -13.52 19.75 8.08
C LYS A 2 -12.05 19.46 8.38
N LYS A 3 -11.75 18.58 9.34
CA LYS A 3 -10.38 18.12 9.67
C LYS A 3 -9.59 17.56 8.48
N ILE A 4 -10.27 16.81 7.59
CA ILE A 4 -9.66 16.21 6.40
C ILE A 4 -9.28 17.32 5.42
N ALA A 5 -10.21 18.23 5.14
CA ALA A 5 -9.97 19.36 4.24
C ALA A 5 -8.87 20.29 4.78
N GLU A 6 -8.89 20.62 6.08
CA GLU A 6 -7.85 21.45 6.72
C GLU A 6 -6.47 20.80 6.61
N PHE A 7 -6.36 19.49 6.85
CA PHE A 7 -5.08 18.79 6.72
C PHE A 7 -4.56 18.81 5.28
N ILE A 8 -5.43 18.51 4.31
CA ILE A 8 -5.08 18.51 2.87
C ILE A 8 -4.65 19.90 2.42
N LEU A 9 -5.41 20.95 2.77
CA LEU A 9 -5.08 22.33 2.39
C LEU A 9 -3.75 22.80 3.00
N LYS A 10 -3.43 22.35 4.22
CA LYS A 10 -2.17 22.69 4.89
C LYS A 10 -0.98 21.88 4.36
N ASN A 11 -1.21 20.69 3.79
CA ASN A 11 -0.15 19.76 3.40
C ASN A 11 -0.39 19.08 2.02
N PRO A 12 -0.75 19.80 0.95
CA PRO A 12 -1.19 19.17 -0.30
C PRO A 12 -0.13 18.26 -0.94
N LYS A 13 1.15 18.69 -0.92
CA LYS A 13 2.29 17.90 -1.41
C LYS A 13 2.45 16.58 -0.66
N LYS A 14 2.34 16.61 0.67
CA LYS A 14 2.51 15.40 1.49
C LYS A 14 1.41 14.38 1.22
N VAL A 15 0.18 14.84 0.95
CA VAL A 15 -0.97 13.95 0.74
C VAL A 15 -0.84 13.11 -0.54
N ILE A 16 -0.13 13.60 -1.57
CA ILE A 16 0.08 12.88 -2.84
C ILE A 16 0.83 11.55 -2.62
N ASP A 17 1.73 11.52 -1.65
CA ASP A 17 2.56 10.34 -1.36
C ASP A 17 2.05 9.53 -0.15
N MET A 18 1.01 10.00 0.54
CA MET A 18 0.43 9.31 1.68
C MET A 18 -0.43 8.11 1.27
N PRO A 19 -0.36 6.98 2.01
CA PRO A 19 -1.43 6.00 2.07
C PRO A 19 -2.70 6.58 2.71
N ILE A 20 -3.86 6.01 2.39
CA ILE A 20 -5.15 6.46 2.96
C ILE A 20 -5.16 6.35 4.49
N ALA A 21 -4.55 5.29 5.03
CA ALA A 21 -4.41 5.05 6.47
C ALA A 21 -3.63 6.17 7.17
N LEU A 22 -2.55 6.65 6.54
CA LEU A 22 -1.73 7.72 7.10
C LEU A 22 -2.46 9.06 7.07
N LEU A 23 -3.22 9.37 6.01
CA LEU A 23 -4.08 10.55 5.97
C LEU A 23 -5.19 10.48 7.03
N ALA A 24 -5.79 9.30 7.22
CA ALA A 24 -6.83 9.06 8.22
C ALA A 24 -6.29 9.32 9.64
N ARG A 25 -5.13 8.73 9.97
CA ARG A 25 -4.42 8.95 11.25
C ARG A 25 -4.08 10.42 11.49
N ASN A 26 -3.46 11.08 10.51
CA ASN A 26 -3.07 12.48 10.63
C ASN A 26 -4.26 13.46 10.69
N SER A 27 -5.38 13.09 10.08
CA SER A 27 -6.62 13.87 10.15
C SER A 27 -7.50 13.51 11.36
N ASN A 28 -7.07 12.54 12.18
CA ASN A 28 -7.82 11.95 13.30
C ASN A 28 -9.24 11.52 12.90
N VAL A 29 -9.33 10.71 11.84
CA VAL A 29 -10.57 10.12 11.30
C VAL A 29 -10.32 8.68 10.84
N SER A 30 -11.38 7.95 10.48
CA SER A 30 -11.25 6.63 9.86
C SER A 30 -10.99 6.71 8.35
N GLU A 31 -10.39 5.67 7.76
CA GLU A 31 -10.23 5.54 6.30
C GLU A 31 -11.56 5.59 5.54
N ALA A 32 -12.62 5.03 6.14
CA ALA A 32 -13.98 5.13 5.61
C ALA A 32 -14.45 6.60 5.54
N SER A 33 -14.02 7.46 6.47
CA SER A 33 -14.32 8.90 6.45
C SER A 33 -13.58 9.61 5.32
N ILE A 34 -12.33 9.23 5.03
CA ILE A 34 -11.57 9.73 3.87
C ILE A 34 -12.26 9.30 2.56
N SER A 35 -12.68 8.05 2.47
CA SER A 35 -13.41 7.53 1.30
C SER A 35 -14.73 8.28 1.07
N ARG A 36 -15.51 8.54 2.13
CA ARG A 36 -16.74 9.35 2.05
C ARG A 36 -16.45 10.80 1.66
N PHE A 37 -15.35 11.38 2.16
CA PHE A 37 -14.91 12.72 1.77
C PHE A 37 -14.63 12.79 0.27
N CYS A 38 -13.88 11.84 -0.28
CA CYS A 38 -13.61 11.78 -1.72
C CYS A 38 -14.90 11.66 -2.55
N LYS A 39 -15.84 10.80 -2.13
CA LYS A 39 -17.15 10.68 -2.79
C LYS A 39 -17.95 11.98 -2.76
N LYS A 40 -17.90 12.74 -1.66
CA LYS A 40 -18.57 14.04 -1.54
C LYS A 40 -17.99 15.10 -2.48
N LEU A 41 -16.73 14.94 -2.89
CA LEU A 41 -16.08 15.74 -3.92
C LEU A 41 -16.30 15.20 -5.34
N ASN A 42 -17.24 14.26 -5.53
CA ASN A 42 -17.48 13.55 -6.80
C ASN A 42 -16.26 12.79 -7.34
N LEU A 43 -15.39 12.33 -6.45
CA LEU A 43 -14.23 11.49 -6.78
C LEU A 43 -14.54 10.01 -6.51
N THR A 44 -13.97 9.14 -7.33
CA THR A 44 -14.10 7.68 -7.23
C THR A 44 -13.42 7.08 -6.00
N GLY A 45 -12.44 7.79 -5.40
CA GLY A 45 -11.70 7.34 -4.22
C GLY A 45 -10.52 8.24 -3.88
N PHE A 46 -9.70 7.82 -2.90
CA PHE A 46 -8.55 8.58 -2.43
C PHE A 46 -7.44 8.62 -3.49
N HIS A 47 -7.25 7.54 -4.26
CA HIS A 47 -6.34 7.58 -5.40
C HIS A 47 -6.66 8.70 -6.41
N GLN A 48 -7.94 8.90 -6.76
CA GLN A 48 -8.32 10.00 -7.67
C GLN A 48 -8.09 11.37 -7.03
N LEU A 49 -8.33 11.52 -5.72
CA LEU A 49 -7.97 12.74 -5.00
C LEU A 49 -6.48 13.06 -5.13
N LYS A 50 -5.60 12.06 -5.01
CA LYS A 50 -4.15 12.24 -5.17
C LYS A 50 -3.77 12.65 -6.59
N ILE A 51 -4.44 12.10 -7.61
CA ILE A 51 -4.25 12.51 -9.01
C ILE A 51 -4.64 13.98 -9.20
N GLU A 52 -5.79 14.41 -8.68
CA GLU A 52 -6.23 15.80 -8.81
C GLU A 52 -5.33 16.77 -8.03
N LEU A 53 -4.87 16.38 -6.84
CA LEU A 53 -3.88 17.14 -6.07
C LEU A 53 -2.54 17.24 -6.83
N ALA A 54 -2.07 16.15 -7.44
CA ALA A 54 -0.86 16.15 -8.24
C ALA A 54 -1.01 17.06 -9.47
N ARG A 55 -2.15 17.05 -10.17
CA ARG A 55 -2.43 17.94 -11.31
C ARG A 55 -2.39 19.42 -10.93
N ILE A 56 -3.00 19.78 -9.81
CA ILE A 56 -2.97 21.17 -9.31
C ILE A 56 -1.52 21.55 -8.96
N GLN A 57 -0.79 20.64 -8.33
CA GLN A 57 0.60 20.86 -7.95
C GLN A 57 1.54 20.94 -9.16
N ASP A 58 1.25 20.19 -10.22
CA ASP A 58 1.92 20.20 -11.50
C ASP A 58 1.60 21.45 -12.30
N ASN A 59 0.41 22.06 -12.17
CA ASN A 59 0.17 23.39 -12.71
C ASN A 59 0.99 24.49 -11.98
N GLU A 60 1.41 24.24 -10.74
CA GLU A 60 2.34 25.12 -10.00
C GLU A 60 3.83 24.75 -10.19
N ASN A 61 4.18 23.49 -10.47
CA ASN A 61 5.56 22.98 -10.52
C ASN A 61 6.01 22.42 -11.89
N ILE A 62 5.12 22.19 -12.86
CA ILE A 62 5.49 21.97 -14.27
C ILE A 62 5.77 23.33 -14.90
N LYS A 63 6.84 23.95 -14.42
CA LYS A 63 7.97 24.14 -15.33
C LYS A 63 8.85 22.91 -15.19
N VAL A 64 8.46 21.79 -15.83
CA VAL A 64 9.49 21.05 -16.55
C VAL A 64 9.94 22.04 -17.61
N ASN A 65 10.91 22.89 -17.29
CA ASN A 65 11.63 23.58 -18.32
C ASN A 65 12.11 22.46 -19.24
N LYS A 66 11.86 22.60 -20.54
CA LYS A 66 12.44 21.72 -21.58
C LYS A 66 13.98 21.59 -21.49
N ASN A 67 14.62 22.27 -20.53
CA ASN A 67 16.05 22.38 -20.30
C ASN A 67 16.55 21.67 -19.02
N THR A 68 15.74 20.92 -18.28
CA THR A 68 16.27 20.13 -17.14
C THR A 68 17.27 19.10 -17.67
N SER A 69 18.52 19.18 -17.21
CA SER A 69 19.56 18.27 -17.70
C SER A 69 19.31 16.83 -17.24
N LEU A 70 19.76 15.85 -18.03
CA LEU A 70 19.66 14.43 -17.65
C LEU A 70 20.32 14.15 -16.30
N ASN A 71 21.42 14.85 -15.99
CA ASN A 71 22.12 14.75 -14.70
C ASN A 71 21.27 15.23 -13.53
N GLU A 72 20.52 16.33 -13.70
CA GLU A 72 19.59 16.82 -12.67
C GLU A 72 18.41 15.88 -12.49
N LEU A 73 17.88 15.30 -13.57
CA LEU A 73 16.81 14.29 -13.52
C LEU A 73 17.26 13.05 -12.73
N ILE A 74 18.44 12.51 -13.02
CA ILE A 74 19.00 11.36 -12.29
C ILE A 74 19.18 11.70 -10.81
N LYS A 75 19.75 12.86 -10.47
CA LYS A 75 19.91 13.29 -9.07
C LYS A 75 18.57 13.43 -8.35
N ASN A 76 17.56 13.97 -9.03
CA ASN A 76 16.22 14.13 -8.48
C ASN A 76 15.55 12.78 -8.22
N ILE A 77 15.63 11.83 -9.17
CA ILE A 77 15.10 10.47 -9.00
C ILE A 77 15.76 9.78 -7.80
N SER A 78 17.10 9.84 -7.71
CA SER A 78 17.84 9.26 -6.58
C SER A 78 17.40 9.88 -5.25
N LYS A 79 17.30 11.21 -5.18
CA LYS A 79 16.86 11.92 -3.97
C LYS A 79 15.44 11.51 -3.54
N ILE A 80 14.51 11.39 -4.49
CA ILE A 80 13.15 10.94 -4.20
C ILE A 80 13.18 9.52 -3.65
N LYS A 81 13.90 8.59 -4.28
CA LYS A 81 13.99 7.19 -3.84
C LYS A 81 14.62 7.04 -2.45
N THR A 82 15.68 7.79 -2.16
CA THR A 82 16.30 7.79 -0.82
C THR A 82 15.33 8.32 0.23
N THR A 83 14.57 9.37 -0.09
CA THR A 83 13.58 9.94 0.84
C THR A 83 12.43 8.95 1.09
N GLU A 84 11.92 8.28 0.05
CA GLU A 84 10.91 7.23 0.19
C GLU A 84 11.39 6.08 1.08
N LEU A 85 12.66 5.67 0.94
CA LEU A 85 13.25 4.61 1.76
C LEU A 85 13.36 5.01 3.24
N ILE A 86 13.90 6.19 3.53
CA ILE A 86 14.03 6.70 4.91
C ILE A 86 12.65 6.82 5.56
N ALA A 87 11.67 7.38 4.84
CA ALA A 87 10.31 7.50 5.34
C ALA A 87 9.67 6.12 5.60
N ALA A 88 9.96 5.11 4.77
CA ALA A 88 9.47 3.76 4.99
C ALA A 88 10.04 3.13 6.27
N THR A 89 11.30 3.40 6.60
CA THR A 89 11.95 2.87 7.82
C THR A 89 11.55 3.62 9.09
N ASP A 90 11.40 4.94 9.02
CA ASP A 90 11.06 5.77 10.19
C ASP A 90 9.64 5.50 10.72
N ASN A 91 8.75 5.01 9.85
CA ASN A 91 7.36 4.69 10.20
C ASN A 91 7.16 3.24 10.67
N LEU A 92 8.23 2.45 10.82
CA LEU A 92 8.12 1.08 11.30
C LEU A 92 7.83 1.07 12.81
N ASP A 93 6.69 0.49 13.15
CA ASP A 93 6.34 0.16 14.53
C ASP A 93 6.98 -1.19 14.89
N ILE A 94 7.98 -1.15 15.80
CA ILE A 94 8.75 -2.32 16.20
C ILE A 94 7.88 -3.35 16.94
N ASP A 95 6.94 -2.91 17.76
CA ASP A 95 6.06 -3.82 18.52
C ASP A 95 5.08 -4.53 17.57
N ASN A 96 4.58 -3.79 16.58
CA ASN A 96 3.79 -4.39 15.51
C ASN A 96 4.64 -5.40 14.74
N LEU A 97 5.86 -5.05 14.34
CA LEU A 97 6.76 -5.94 13.60
C LEU A 97 7.04 -7.25 14.34
N GLN A 98 7.29 -7.19 15.66
CA GLN A 98 7.46 -8.39 16.49
C GLN A 98 6.20 -9.28 16.50
N SER A 99 5.02 -8.67 16.53
CA SER A 99 3.75 -9.39 16.43
C SER A 99 3.59 -10.09 15.08
N ILE A 100 3.97 -9.42 13.98
CA ILE A 100 3.96 -10.02 12.63
C ILE A 100 4.90 -11.22 12.56
N ILE A 101 6.14 -11.06 13.06
CA ILE A 101 7.15 -12.12 13.04
C ILE A 101 6.64 -13.37 13.75
N LYS A 102 6.04 -13.23 14.95
CA LYS A 102 5.48 -14.36 15.70
C LYS A 102 4.39 -15.10 14.92
N ILE A 103 3.60 -14.41 14.10
CA ILE A 103 2.57 -15.04 13.27
C ILE A 103 3.23 -15.79 12.11
N ILE A 104 4.14 -15.13 11.38
CA ILE A 104 4.82 -15.70 10.21
C ILE A 104 5.60 -16.98 10.56
N THR A 105 6.20 -17.05 11.75
CA THR A 105 6.99 -18.23 12.15
C THR A 105 6.15 -19.43 12.61
N ASN A 106 4.84 -19.25 12.81
CA ASN A 106 3.95 -20.30 13.35
C ASN A 106 2.89 -20.79 12.35
N VAL A 107 2.84 -20.23 11.14
CA VAL A 107 1.87 -20.63 10.10
C VAL A 107 2.39 -21.81 9.29
N LYS A 108 1.47 -22.62 8.76
CA LYS A 108 1.83 -23.76 7.89
C LYS A 108 2.21 -23.30 6.49
N LEU A 109 1.56 -22.24 6.01
CA LEU A 109 1.74 -21.70 4.68
C LEU A 109 1.52 -20.19 4.67
N THR A 110 2.37 -19.48 3.94
CA THR A 110 2.16 -18.06 3.61
C THR A 110 1.79 -17.91 2.14
N HIS A 111 0.59 -17.40 1.84
CA HIS A 111 0.19 -17.03 0.50
C HIS A 111 0.38 -15.52 0.28
N PHE A 112 1.29 -15.16 -0.63
CA PHE A 112 1.45 -13.78 -1.08
C PHE A 112 0.51 -13.47 -2.23
N VAL A 113 -0.19 -12.34 -2.14
CA VAL A 113 -1.12 -11.84 -3.15
C VAL A 113 -0.76 -10.41 -3.52
N ALA A 114 -0.70 -10.14 -4.82
CA ALA A 114 -0.39 -8.83 -5.37
C ALA A 114 -0.98 -8.68 -6.78
N SER A 115 -1.13 -7.44 -7.23
CA SER A 115 -1.64 -7.11 -8.58
C SER A 115 -0.66 -6.25 -9.36
N GLY A 116 -0.52 -6.52 -10.66
CA GLY A 116 0.26 -5.70 -11.59
C GLY A 116 1.73 -5.60 -11.20
N ASN A 117 2.27 -4.37 -11.18
CA ASN A 117 3.69 -4.10 -10.95
C ASN A 117 4.19 -4.45 -9.54
N THR A 118 3.29 -4.86 -8.64
CA THR A 118 3.65 -5.32 -7.29
C THR A 118 3.95 -6.83 -7.24
N ILE A 119 3.58 -7.60 -8.27
CA ILE A 119 3.82 -9.06 -8.31
C ILE A 119 5.31 -9.43 -8.18
N PRO A 120 6.27 -8.74 -8.83
CA PRO A 120 7.69 -9.03 -8.63
C PRO A 120 8.15 -8.90 -7.17
N VAL A 121 7.58 -7.95 -6.41
CA VAL A 121 7.87 -7.79 -4.98
C VAL A 121 7.34 -8.97 -4.17
N ALA A 122 6.13 -9.45 -4.49
CA ALA A 122 5.56 -10.64 -3.85
C ALA A 122 6.37 -11.92 -4.16
N LYS A 123 6.91 -12.04 -5.37
CA LYS A 123 7.83 -13.12 -5.76
C LYS A 123 9.13 -13.09 -4.98
N ASP A 124 9.76 -11.92 -4.86
CA ASP A 124 10.96 -11.77 -4.05
C ASP A 124 10.68 -12.13 -2.58
N ALA A 125 9.59 -11.63 -2.00
CA ALA A 125 9.20 -11.94 -0.63
C ALA A 125 8.98 -13.46 -0.42
N SER A 126 8.25 -14.12 -1.32
CA SER A 126 8.02 -15.56 -1.26
C SER A 126 9.33 -16.36 -1.39
N TYR A 127 10.22 -15.96 -2.30
CA TYR A 127 11.54 -16.57 -2.43
C TYR A 127 12.36 -16.47 -1.13
N ARG A 128 12.39 -15.27 -0.51
CA ARG A 128 13.12 -15.05 0.74
C ARG A 128 12.49 -15.79 1.92
N PHE A 129 11.16 -15.90 1.99
CA PHE A 129 10.48 -16.69 3.02
C PHE A 129 10.85 -18.17 2.92
N ASN A 130 10.84 -18.73 1.70
CA ASN A 130 11.24 -20.12 1.49
C ASN A 130 12.71 -20.37 1.85
N GLN A 131 13.62 -19.42 1.58
CA GLN A 131 15.01 -19.53 2.04
C GLN A 131 15.16 -19.55 3.57
N LEU A 132 14.22 -18.94 4.30
CA LEU A 132 14.18 -18.92 5.76
C LEU A 132 13.43 -20.12 6.36
N GLY A 133 13.00 -21.09 5.55
CA GLY A 133 12.23 -22.25 5.98
C GLY A 133 10.75 -21.96 6.22
N ILE A 134 10.24 -20.79 5.80
CA ILE A 134 8.82 -20.44 5.88
C ILE A 134 8.19 -20.80 4.53
N THR A 135 7.38 -21.87 4.52
CA THR A 135 6.67 -22.32 3.31
C THR A 135 5.80 -21.19 2.78
N SER A 136 6.06 -20.77 1.54
CA SER A 136 5.28 -19.69 0.93
C SER A 136 5.06 -19.85 -0.56
N VAL A 137 3.97 -19.28 -1.06
CA VAL A 137 3.55 -19.34 -2.46
C VAL A 137 3.03 -17.99 -2.97
N VAL A 138 3.24 -17.74 -4.25
CA VAL A 138 2.70 -16.62 -5.01
C VAL A 138 2.38 -17.09 -6.43
N PHE A 139 1.35 -16.52 -7.05
CA PHE A 139 0.97 -16.83 -8.42
C PHE A 139 0.87 -15.54 -9.25
N ASP A 140 1.22 -15.62 -10.52
CA ASP A 140 1.12 -14.47 -11.44
C ASP A 140 -0.33 -14.16 -11.80
N ASP A 141 -1.11 -15.22 -12.04
CA ASP A 141 -2.49 -15.10 -12.48
C ASP A 141 -3.43 -14.76 -11.31
N TRP A 142 -4.27 -13.75 -11.51
CA TRP A 142 -5.19 -13.26 -10.49
C TRP A 142 -6.26 -14.27 -10.10
N GLN A 143 -6.76 -15.05 -11.08
CA GLN A 143 -7.76 -16.07 -10.87
C GLN A 143 -7.17 -17.23 -10.07
N VAL A 144 -5.91 -17.60 -10.32
CA VAL A 144 -5.18 -18.60 -9.53
C VAL A 144 -4.96 -18.10 -8.09
N GLN A 145 -4.48 -16.87 -7.89
CA GLN A 145 -4.36 -16.28 -6.54
C GLN A 145 -5.69 -16.32 -5.79
N THR A 146 -6.80 -15.98 -6.48
CA THR A 146 -8.14 -15.99 -5.89
C THR A 146 -8.60 -17.40 -5.53
N ALA A 147 -8.46 -18.36 -6.44
CA ALA A 147 -8.82 -19.74 -6.22
C ALA A 147 -8.01 -20.37 -5.07
N PHE A 148 -6.72 -20.03 -4.98
CA PHE A 148 -5.86 -20.49 -3.90
C PHE A 148 -6.32 -19.91 -2.56
N THR A 149 -6.57 -18.59 -2.50
CA THR A 149 -7.06 -17.91 -1.29
C THR A 149 -8.34 -18.54 -0.74
N LEU A 150 -9.26 -18.98 -1.62
CA LEU A 150 -10.51 -19.63 -1.22
C LEU A 150 -10.31 -20.98 -0.51
N ASN A 151 -9.17 -21.64 -0.74
CA ASN A 151 -8.83 -22.95 -0.17
C ASN A 151 -7.92 -22.86 1.06
N MET A 152 -7.54 -21.64 1.48
CA MET A 152 -6.70 -21.44 2.66
C MET A 152 -7.39 -21.94 3.93
N GLN A 153 -6.58 -22.47 4.83
CA GLN A 153 -6.98 -22.99 6.12
C GLN A 153 -6.69 -21.99 7.24
N LYS A 154 -7.19 -22.27 8.45
CA LYS A 154 -7.03 -21.41 9.63
C LYS A 154 -5.56 -21.20 10.04
N GLU A 155 -4.69 -22.14 9.69
CA GLU A 155 -3.25 -22.13 10.01
C GLU A 155 -2.40 -21.50 8.90
N ASP A 156 -3.04 -20.97 7.86
CA ASP A 156 -2.39 -20.28 6.76
C ASP A 156 -2.44 -18.76 6.95
N LEU A 157 -1.48 -18.07 6.36
CA LEU A 157 -1.32 -16.62 6.40
C LEU A 157 -1.49 -16.02 5.01
N LEU A 158 -2.36 -15.04 4.87
CA LEU A 158 -2.49 -14.25 3.63
C LEU A 158 -1.70 -12.94 3.81
N ILE A 159 -0.71 -12.71 2.94
CA ILE A 159 0.02 -11.44 2.87
C ILE A 159 -0.34 -10.73 1.57
N VAL A 160 -1.01 -9.58 1.68
CA VAL A 160 -1.41 -8.77 0.55
C VAL A 160 -0.45 -7.60 0.39
N ILE A 161 0.20 -7.50 -0.77
CA ILE A 161 1.13 -6.40 -1.06
C ILE A 161 0.43 -5.41 -2.01
N SER A 162 0.23 -4.19 -1.53
CA SER A 162 -0.46 -3.11 -2.26
C SER A 162 0.19 -1.77 -1.97
N LYS A 163 0.53 -1.00 -3.01
CA LYS A 163 1.09 0.35 -2.83
C LYS A 163 0.06 1.35 -2.32
N SER A 164 -1.20 1.25 -2.78
CA SER A 164 -2.24 2.22 -2.42
C SER A 164 -3.10 1.80 -1.23
N GLY A 165 -3.14 0.49 -0.91
CA GLY A 165 -4.08 -0.06 0.06
C GLY A 165 -5.55 -0.06 -0.40
N GLU A 166 -5.86 0.45 -1.60
CA GLU A 166 -7.23 0.76 -2.04
C GLU A 166 -7.79 -0.20 -3.10
N SER A 167 -6.99 -1.17 -3.57
CA SER A 167 -7.43 -2.07 -4.62
C SER A 167 -8.64 -2.88 -4.17
N LYS A 168 -9.81 -2.61 -4.77
CA LYS A 168 -11.07 -3.28 -4.44
C LYS A 168 -10.97 -4.79 -4.56
N SER A 169 -10.20 -5.27 -5.54
CA SER A 169 -9.99 -6.70 -5.76
C SER A 169 -9.16 -7.33 -4.63
N LEU A 170 -8.09 -6.65 -4.19
CA LEU A 170 -7.27 -7.10 -3.05
C LEU A 170 -8.06 -7.04 -1.72
N ILE A 171 -8.83 -5.98 -1.50
CA ILE A 171 -9.71 -5.84 -0.32
C ILE A 171 -10.73 -6.99 -0.26
N LYS A 172 -11.28 -7.39 -1.42
CA LYS A 172 -12.20 -8.53 -1.49
C LYS A 172 -11.52 -9.83 -1.03
N LEU A 173 -10.28 -10.09 -1.45
CA LEU A 173 -9.52 -11.27 -0.99
C LEU A 173 -9.25 -11.25 0.51
N ILE A 174 -8.91 -10.09 1.07
CA ILE A 174 -8.73 -9.93 2.52
C ILE A 174 -10.01 -10.30 3.26
N ASN A 175 -11.18 -9.86 2.78
CA ASN A 175 -12.46 -10.19 3.42
C ASN A 175 -12.79 -11.69 3.33
N ILE A 176 -12.48 -12.33 2.20
CA ILE A 176 -12.63 -13.78 2.05
C ILE A 176 -11.75 -14.54 3.07
N ALA A 177 -10.50 -14.12 3.25
CA ALA A 177 -9.60 -14.73 4.23
C ALA A 177 -10.06 -14.50 5.69
N LYS A 178 -10.64 -13.33 5.99
CA LYS A 178 -11.24 -13.02 7.31
C LYS A 178 -12.36 -13.97 7.68
N GLU A 179 -13.28 -14.23 6.75
CA GLU A 179 -14.41 -15.16 6.95
C GLU A 179 -13.93 -16.59 7.25
N LYS A 180 -12.71 -16.94 6.82
CA LYS A 180 -12.08 -18.25 7.03
C LYS A 180 -11.20 -18.34 8.28
N ASN A 181 -11.11 -17.27 9.09
CA ASN A 181 -10.20 -17.16 10.25
C ASN A 181 -8.71 -17.34 9.92
N SER A 182 -8.27 -16.95 8.72
CA SER A 182 -6.84 -16.87 8.39
C SER A 182 -6.26 -15.54 8.85
N TYR A 183 -5.01 -15.53 9.32
CA TYR A 183 -4.33 -14.30 9.76
C TYR A 183 -4.10 -13.35 8.56
N HIS A 184 -4.18 -12.03 8.77
CA HIS A 184 -3.99 -11.02 7.72
C HIS A 184 -3.20 -9.80 8.20
N PHE A 185 -2.46 -9.15 7.30
CA PHE A 185 -1.88 -7.83 7.52
C PHE A 185 -2.24 -6.88 6.38
N ASN A 186 -2.75 -5.69 6.74
CA ASN A 186 -2.87 -4.55 5.85
C ASN A 186 -1.81 -3.53 6.27
N ASN A 187 -0.85 -3.25 5.39
CA ASN A 187 -0.02 -2.05 5.47
C ASN A 187 -0.59 -0.96 4.57
#